data_AF-A0A2A4XVN9-F1
#
_entry.id   AF-A0A2A4XVN9-F1
#
_cell.length_a   1.000
_cell.length_b   1.000
_cell.length_c   1.000
_cell.angle_alpha   90.00
_cell.angle_beta   90.00
_cell.angle_gamma   90.00
#
_symmetry.space_group_name_H-M   'P 1'
#
loop_
_entity.id
_entity.type
_entity.pdbx_description
1 polymer ?
#
loop_
_entity_poly.entity_id
_entity_poly.type
_entity_poly.pdbx_seq_one_letter_code
_entity_poly.pdbx_strand_id
1 'polypeptide(L)'
;MLKSRLRLHPTIHCVSHCVRRAYLCGSGNRYEYRRHWVEDKLLELARIFAVDICAYAIMSNHYHVVFHIDSEKAESWSQAEVIDQWHQLFSGTLFSQRFSQGEELSTAQQKLLNKHVEEWRLRLMNISWFVRILNETIARKANKEDGCTGRFWEGHVKSHKPYLTSPP
;
A
#
# COMPACT_ATOMS: atom_id res chain seq x y z
N MET A 1 33.78 -23.22 -8.74
CA MET A 1 32.32 -23.41 -8.79
C MET A 1 31.72 -22.71 -7.58
N LEU A 2 31.21 -21.49 -7.73
CA LEU A 2 30.51 -20.75 -6.67
C LEU A 2 29.28 -20.12 -7.33
N LYS A 3 28.21 -20.91 -7.48
CA LYS A 3 26.88 -20.39 -7.77
C LYS A 3 26.29 -19.92 -6.45
N SER A 4 26.63 -18.70 -6.02
CA SER A 4 25.82 -18.02 -5.01
C SER A 4 24.45 -17.78 -5.65
N ARG A 5 23.43 -18.55 -5.23
CA ARG A 5 22.03 -18.19 -5.47
C ARG A 5 21.79 -16.86 -4.75
N LEU A 6 21.98 -15.73 -5.44
CA LEU A 6 21.28 -14.51 -5.10
C LEU A 6 19.80 -14.89 -5.16
N ARG A 7 19.12 -14.96 -4.02
CA ARG A 7 17.66 -15.03 -3.99
C ARG A 7 17.20 -13.71 -4.60
N LEU A 8 16.93 -13.72 -5.92
CA LEU A 8 16.24 -12.63 -6.60
C LEU A 8 14.82 -12.64 -6.04
N HIS A 9 14.59 -11.90 -4.97
CA HIS A 9 13.27 -11.69 -4.44
C HIS A 9 12.47 -10.93 -5.52
N PRO A 10 11.30 -11.46 -5.94
CA PRO A 10 10.52 -10.83 -6.98
C PRO A 10 10.11 -9.43 -6.53
N THR A 11 10.42 -8.43 -7.36
CA THR A 11 9.99 -7.05 -7.16
C THR A 11 8.88 -6.70 -8.15
N ILE A 12 8.07 -5.70 -7.81
CA ILE A 12 6.96 -5.25 -8.62
C ILE A 12 7.06 -3.74 -8.79
N HIS A 13 7.21 -3.28 -10.03
CA HIS A 13 7.27 -1.86 -10.35
C HIS A 13 5.88 -1.33 -10.68
N CYS A 14 5.39 -0.39 -9.88
CA CYS A 14 4.11 0.28 -10.07
C CYS A 14 4.30 1.73 -10.51
N VAL A 15 3.44 2.18 -11.42
CA VAL A 15 3.37 3.57 -11.89
C VAL A 15 1.93 4.07 -11.83
N SER A 16 1.71 5.21 -11.19
CA SER A 16 0.41 5.91 -11.18
C SER A 16 0.56 7.30 -11.79
N HIS A 17 -0.23 7.59 -12.83
CA HIS A 17 -0.27 8.89 -13.49
C HIS A 17 -1.51 9.68 -13.08
N CYS A 18 -1.37 11.00 -12.94
CA CYS A 18 -2.48 11.91 -12.81
C CYS A 18 -3.24 12.05 -14.15
N VAL A 19 -4.52 12.37 -14.10
CA VAL A 19 -5.30 12.68 -15.31
C VAL A 19 -4.82 13.96 -15.98
N ARG A 20 -5.08 14.10 -17.28
CA ARG A 20 -4.67 15.27 -18.06
C ARG A 20 -5.22 16.56 -17.43
N ARG A 21 -4.32 17.51 -17.13
CA ARG A 21 -4.52 18.80 -16.40
C ARG A 21 -4.50 18.73 -14.87
N ALA A 22 -4.54 17.54 -14.26
CA ALA A 22 -4.21 17.38 -12.84
C ALA A 22 -2.69 17.23 -12.72
N TYR A 23 -2.05 18.11 -11.97
CA TYR A 23 -0.64 17.96 -11.64
C TYR A 23 -0.50 17.41 -10.22
N LEU A 24 0.36 16.40 -10.06
CA LEU A 24 0.73 15.87 -8.75
C LEU A 24 1.55 16.90 -7.98
N CYS A 25 2.58 17.45 -8.62
CA CYS A 25 3.50 18.44 -8.05
C CYS A 25 3.57 19.74 -8.88
N GLY A 26 2.53 20.03 -9.67
CA GLY A 26 2.37 21.24 -10.49
C GLY A 26 3.33 21.43 -11.67
N SER A 27 3.30 22.64 -12.23
CA SER A 27 4.32 23.20 -13.13
C SER A 27 4.83 24.53 -12.54
N GLY A 28 6.15 24.69 -12.43
CA GLY A 28 6.79 25.92 -11.92
C GLY A 28 6.59 26.17 -10.42
N ASN A 29 7.01 25.23 -9.56
CA ASN A 29 7.06 25.29 -8.09
C ASN A 29 5.73 25.38 -7.33
N ARG A 30 4.61 25.70 -7.99
CA ARG A 30 3.28 25.57 -7.37
C ARG A 30 3.02 24.07 -7.17
N TYR A 31 2.77 23.64 -5.93
CA TYR A 31 2.50 22.24 -5.54
C TYR A 31 3.68 21.28 -5.37
N GLU A 32 4.95 21.73 -5.42
CA GLU A 32 6.09 20.83 -5.16
C GLU A 32 6.04 20.15 -3.80
N TYR A 33 5.44 20.81 -2.79
CA TYR A 33 5.24 20.22 -1.46
C TYR A 33 4.35 18.97 -1.47
N ARG A 34 3.48 18.78 -2.48
CA ARG A 34 2.66 17.57 -2.60
C ARG A 34 3.52 16.31 -2.82
N ARG A 35 4.77 16.46 -3.25
CA ARG A 35 5.76 15.36 -3.27
C ARG A 35 5.91 14.73 -1.89
N HIS A 36 6.02 15.55 -0.84
CA HIS A 36 6.12 15.07 0.53
C HIS A 36 4.86 14.32 0.96
N TRP A 37 3.67 14.72 0.51
CA TRP A 37 2.45 13.97 0.82
C TRP A 37 2.51 12.53 0.31
N VAL A 38 3.04 12.35 -0.90
CA VAL A 38 3.20 11.01 -1.50
C VAL A 38 4.26 10.22 -0.76
N GLU A 39 5.42 10.83 -0.50
CA GLU A 39 6.54 10.22 0.22
C GLU A 39 6.17 9.82 1.64
N ASP A 40 5.60 10.72 2.42
CA ASP A 40 5.15 10.45 3.79
C ASP A 40 4.15 9.30 3.82
N LYS A 41 3.17 9.32 2.90
CA LYS A 41 2.15 8.27 2.85
C LYS A 41 2.73 6.93 2.38
N LEU A 42 3.70 6.93 1.47
CA LEU A 42 4.43 5.73 1.06
C LEU A 42 5.12 5.09 2.26
N LEU A 43 5.89 5.87 3.02
CA LEU A 43 6.66 5.39 4.17
C LEU A 43 5.78 5.03 5.37
N GLU A 44 4.63 5.69 5.53
CA GLU A 44 3.60 5.31 6.51
C GLU A 44 3.02 3.93 6.15
N LEU A 45 2.55 3.75 4.92
CA LEU A 45 1.94 2.49 4.48
C LEU A 45 2.93 1.32 4.49
N ALA A 46 4.22 1.55 4.19
CA ALA A 46 5.25 0.50 4.26
C ALA A 46 5.48 -0.02 5.69
N ARG A 47 5.21 0.80 6.71
CA ARG A 47 5.27 0.35 8.12
C ARG A 47 4.07 -0.51 8.49
N ILE A 48 2.91 -0.25 7.88
CA ILE A 48 1.65 -0.93 8.17
C ILE A 48 1.51 -2.25 7.38
N PHE A 49 1.89 -2.23 6.10
CA PHE A 49 1.83 -3.39 5.23
C PHE A 49 3.04 -4.31 5.44
N ALA A 50 2.86 -5.57 5.04
CA ALA A 50 3.95 -6.52 4.88
C ALA A 50 4.55 -6.39 3.46
N VAL A 51 4.98 -5.17 3.13
CA VAL A 51 5.54 -4.81 1.83
C VAL A 51 6.68 -3.82 2.06
N ASP A 52 7.83 -4.12 1.46
CA ASP A 52 8.97 -3.23 1.43
C ASP A 52 8.95 -2.33 0.19
N ILE A 53 9.43 -1.10 0.37
CA ILE A 53 9.71 -0.19 -0.74
C ILE A 53 11.19 -0.29 -1.07
N CYS A 54 11.52 -0.89 -2.20
CA CYS A 54 12.90 -1.02 -2.66
C CYS A 54 13.44 0.28 -3.27
N ALA A 55 12.57 1.03 -3.96
CA ALA A 55 12.88 2.31 -4.58
C ALA A 55 11.60 3.08 -4.91
N TYR A 56 11.67 4.41 -4.99
CA TYR A 56 10.58 5.25 -5.51
C TYR A 56 11.13 6.51 -6.19
N ALA A 57 10.33 7.10 -7.08
CA ALA A 57 10.59 8.38 -7.71
C ALA A 57 9.27 9.14 -7.93
N ILE A 58 9.22 10.41 -7.53
CA ILE A 58 8.00 11.23 -7.61
C ILE A 58 8.23 12.42 -8.55
N MET A 59 7.53 12.39 -9.68
CA MET A 59 7.59 13.38 -10.75
C MET A 59 6.42 14.37 -10.65
N SER A 60 6.38 15.35 -11.54
CA SER A 60 5.36 16.42 -11.53
C SER A 60 3.94 15.92 -11.79
N ASN A 61 3.75 14.80 -12.49
CA ASN A 61 2.45 14.28 -12.90
C ASN A 61 2.27 12.76 -12.68
N HIS A 62 3.25 12.09 -12.09
CA HIS A 62 3.19 10.65 -11.79
C HIS A 62 4.23 10.27 -10.74
N TYR A 63 4.13 9.06 -10.22
CA TYR A 63 5.18 8.48 -9.40
C TYR A 63 5.45 7.03 -9.81
N HIS A 64 6.65 6.57 -9.50
CA HIS A 64 7.12 5.19 -9.63
C HIS A 64 7.44 4.63 -8.25
N VAL A 65 7.07 3.38 -7.98
CA VAL A 65 7.49 2.65 -6.76
C VAL A 65 7.84 1.22 -7.13
N VAL A 66 8.93 0.70 -6.58
CA VAL A 66 9.33 -0.69 -6.68
C VAL A 66 9.08 -1.33 -5.32
N PHE A 67 8.20 -2.33 -5.30
CA PHE A 67 7.81 -3.05 -4.10
C PHE A 67 8.44 -4.44 -4.04
N HIS A 68 8.63 -4.94 -2.83
CA HIS A 68 8.84 -6.34 -2.53
C HIS A 68 7.79 -6.79 -1.49
N ILE A 69 7.15 -7.94 -1.70
CA ILE A 69 6.18 -8.48 -0.74
C ILE A 69 6.92 -9.32 0.27
N ASP A 70 6.83 -8.95 1.54
CA ASP A 70 7.44 -9.68 2.66
C ASP A 70 6.43 -10.68 3.24
N SER A 71 6.30 -11.83 2.57
CA SER A 71 5.39 -12.89 3.01
C SER A 71 5.79 -13.49 4.35
N GLU A 72 7.09 -13.55 4.65
CA GLU A 72 7.59 -14.11 5.91
C GLU A 72 7.13 -13.22 7.09
N LYS A 73 7.25 -11.90 6.97
CA LYS A 73 6.71 -10.95 7.96
C LYS A 73 5.20 -11.11 8.12
N ALA A 74 4.46 -11.17 7.02
CA ALA A 74 3.02 -11.34 7.08
C ALA A 74 2.61 -12.65 7.75
N GLU A 75 3.30 -13.76 7.49
CA GLU A 75 3.01 -15.06 8.09
C GLU A 75 3.41 -15.11 9.58
N SER A 76 4.43 -14.34 9.98
CA SER A 76 4.89 -14.28 11.37
C SER A 76 3.93 -13.55 12.31
N TRP A 77 3.06 -12.68 11.79
CA TRP A 77 2.13 -11.92 12.62
C TRP A 77 1.08 -12.81 13.30
N SER A 78 0.92 -12.60 14.60
CA SER A 78 -0.22 -13.10 15.36
C SER A 78 -1.55 -12.50 14.86
N GLN A 79 -2.67 -13.09 15.30
CA GLN A 79 -3.99 -12.52 15.04
C GLN A 79 -4.12 -11.08 15.55
N ALA A 80 -3.59 -10.80 16.75
CA ALA A 80 -3.62 -9.46 17.34
C ALA A 80 -2.85 -8.46 16.48
N GLU A 81 -1.64 -8.81 16.04
CA GLU A 81 -0.83 -7.92 15.20
C GLU A 81 -1.51 -7.62 13.86
N VAL A 82 -2.15 -8.59 13.21
CA VAL A 82 -2.91 -8.34 11.97
C VAL A 82 -4.07 -7.37 12.22
N ILE A 83 -4.78 -7.53 13.33
CA ILE A 83 -5.88 -6.62 13.72
C ILE A 83 -5.32 -5.21 13.93
N ASP A 84 -4.22 -5.08 14.67
CA ASP A 84 -3.58 -3.79 14.97
C ASP A 84 -3.07 -3.10 13.70
N GLN A 85 -2.44 -3.83 12.77
CA GLN A 85 -2.05 -3.26 11.46
C GLN A 85 -3.27 -2.82 10.65
N TRP A 86 -4.34 -3.61 10.64
CA TRP A 86 -5.56 -3.26 9.92
C TRP A 86 -6.26 -2.02 10.54
N HIS A 87 -6.26 -1.92 11.87
CA HIS A 87 -6.90 -0.82 12.62
C HIS A 87 -6.20 0.53 12.44
N GLN A 88 -4.92 0.54 12.06
CA GLN A 88 -4.23 1.77 11.67
C GLN A 88 -4.79 2.41 10.39
N LEU A 89 -5.52 1.65 9.56
CA LEU A 89 -6.05 2.11 8.27
C LEU A 89 -7.57 2.17 8.23
N PHE A 90 -8.24 1.27 8.95
CA PHE A 90 -9.69 1.08 8.89
C PHE A 90 -10.24 0.79 10.27
N SER A 91 -11.49 1.17 10.56
CA SER A 91 -12.13 0.92 11.86
C SER A 91 -12.30 -0.57 12.23
N GLY A 92 -12.07 -1.51 11.30
CA GLY A 92 -12.27 -2.94 11.53
C GLY A 92 -13.74 -3.35 11.62
N THR A 93 -14.00 -4.48 12.30
CA THR A 93 -15.34 -4.98 12.65
C THR A 93 -15.62 -4.83 14.14
N LEU A 94 -16.89 -4.91 14.53
CA LEU A 94 -17.29 -4.95 15.95
C LEU A 94 -16.53 -6.02 16.74
N PHE A 95 -16.35 -7.22 16.19
CA PHE A 95 -15.64 -8.30 16.88
C PHE A 95 -14.15 -8.02 17.02
N SER A 96 -13.51 -7.40 16.02
CA SER A 96 -12.09 -7.02 16.16
C SER A 96 -11.89 -5.93 17.20
N GLN A 97 -12.83 -4.98 17.33
CA GLN A 97 -12.75 -3.92 18.35
C GLN A 97 -12.90 -4.49 19.76
N ARG A 98 -13.89 -5.36 19.97
CA ARG A 98 -14.10 -6.08 21.23
C ARG A 98 -12.89 -6.95 21.59
N PHE A 99 -12.32 -7.65 20.60
CA PHE A 99 -11.09 -8.42 20.77
C PHE A 99 -9.92 -7.54 21.22
N SER A 100 -9.68 -6.40 20.57
CA SER A 100 -8.61 -5.46 20.96
C SER A 100 -8.82 -4.85 22.35
N GLN A 101 -10.05 -4.85 22.87
CA GLN A 101 -10.38 -4.42 24.23
C GLN A 101 -10.23 -5.55 25.27
N GLY A 102 -9.85 -6.75 24.85
CA GLY A 102 -9.72 -7.92 25.73
C GLY A 102 -11.05 -8.56 26.12
N GLU A 103 -12.14 -8.24 25.42
CA GLU A 103 -13.44 -8.88 25.68
C GLU A 103 -13.46 -10.32 25.18
N GLU A 104 -14.13 -11.20 25.92
CA GLU A 104 -14.37 -12.57 25.50
C GLU A 104 -15.39 -12.64 24.35
N LEU A 105 -15.01 -13.35 23.29
CA LEU A 105 -15.86 -13.66 22.15
C LEU A 105 -16.37 -15.09 22.26
N SER A 106 -17.64 -15.31 21.92
CA SER A 106 -18.16 -16.67 21.79
C SER A 106 -17.44 -17.42 20.66
N THR A 107 -17.48 -18.76 20.67
CA THR A 107 -16.82 -19.58 19.64
C THR A 107 -17.24 -19.21 18.22
N ALA A 108 -18.52 -18.87 18.01
CA ALA A 108 -19.03 -18.44 16.71
C ALA A 108 -18.49 -17.05 16.30
N GLN A 109 -18.40 -16.11 17.24
CA GLN A 109 -17.84 -14.78 17.02
C GLN A 109 -16.34 -14.85 16.71
N GLN A 110 -15.59 -15.66 17.47
CA GLN A 110 -14.17 -15.89 17.24
C GLN A 110 -13.93 -16.50 15.85
N LYS A 111 -14.75 -17.46 15.42
CA LYS A 111 -14.63 -18.06 14.08
C LYS A 111 -14.84 -17.02 12.97
N LEU A 112 -15.77 -16.09 13.14
CA LEU A 112 -16.00 -15.01 12.19
C LEU A 112 -14.84 -13.99 12.19
N LEU A 113 -14.34 -13.62 13.36
CA LEU A 113 -13.15 -12.78 13.49
C LEU A 113 -11.94 -13.41 12.77
N ASN A 114 -11.67 -14.70 13.00
CA ASN A 114 -10.57 -15.40 12.34
C ASN A 114 -10.65 -15.32 10.81
N LYS A 115 -11.85 -15.43 10.23
CA LYS A 115 -12.03 -15.28 8.77
C LYS A 115 -11.63 -13.88 8.28
N HIS A 116 -12.04 -12.83 9.01
CA HIS A 116 -11.66 -11.47 8.68
C HIS A 116 -10.16 -11.24 8.83
N VAL A 117 -9.54 -11.78 9.88
CA VAL A 117 -8.10 -11.68 10.12
C VAL A 117 -7.29 -12.29 8.97
N GLU A 118 -7.66 -13.48 8.50
CA GLU A 118 -6.98 -14.09 7.35
C GLU A 118 -7.15 -13.27 6.07
N GLU A 119 -8.35 -12.73 5.83
CA GLU A 119 -8.56 -11.81 4.71
C GLU A 119 -7.70 -10.54 4.83
N TRP A 120 -7.60 -9.96 6.02
CA TRP A 120 -6.79 -8.77 6.26
C TRP A 120 -5.30 -9.02 6.08
N ARG A 121 -4.79 -10.17 6.53
CA ARG A 121 -3.41 -10.59 6.31
C ARG A 121 -3.09 -10.61 4.81
N LEU A 122 -3.94 -11.23 4.00
CA LEU A 122 -3.78 -11.26 2.54
C LEU A 122 -3.83 -9.85 1.92
N ARG A 123 -4.69 -8.96 2.43
CA ARG A 123 -4.79 -7.58 1.96
C ARG A 123 -3.57 -6.74 2.35
N LEU A 124 -3.00 -6.95 3.54
CA LEU A 124 -1.79 -6.27 4.03
C LEU A 124 -0.51 -6.69 3.29
N MET A 125 -0.57 -7.74 2.46
CA MET A 125 0.48 -8.13 1.51
C MET A 125 0.19 -7.67 0.08
N ASN A 126 -0.97 -7.07 -0.17
CA ASN A 126 -1.47 -6.83 -1.52
C ASN A 126 -1.10 -5.42 -2.01
N ILE A 127 -0.21 -5.36 -3.01
CA ILE A 127 0.25 -4.09 -3.60
C ILE A 127 -0.91 -3.27 -4.19
N SER A 128 -1.93 -3.89 -4.76
CA SER A 128 -3.09 -3.16 -5.27
C SER A 128 -3.87 -2.49 -4.14
N TRP A 129 -3.99 -3.12 -2.96
CA TRP A 129 -4.56 -2.48 -1.76
C TRP A 129 -3.70 -1.33 -1.28
N PHE A 130 -2.38 -1.52 -1.20
CA PHE A 130 -1.43 -0.48 -0.84
C PHE A 130 -1.58 0.76 -1.74
N VAL A 131 -1.49 0.56 -3.06
CA VAL A 131 -1.54 1.64 -4.04
C VAL A 131 -2.91 2.31 -4.05
N ARG A 132 -3.99 1.56 -3.83
CA ARG A 132 -5.34 2.13 -3.72
C ARG A 132 -5.44 3.13 -2.58
N ILE A 133 -4.96 2.77 -1.38
CA ILE A 133 -5.00 3.65 -0.21
C ILE A 133 -4.12 4.89 -0.43
N LEU A 134 -2.92 4.71 -0.98
CA LEU A 134 -2.02 5.81 -1.34
C LEU A 134 -2.72 6.79 -2.30
N ASN A 135 -3.19 6.27 -3.43
CA ASN A 135 -3.83 7.09 -4.47
C ASN A 135 -5.08 7.80 -3.96
N GLU A 136 -5.94 7.11 -3.22
CA GLU A 136 -7.15 7.70 -2.66
C GLU A 136 -6.82 8.84 -1.66
N THR A 137 -5.82 8.65 -0.81
CA THR A 137 -5.38 9.67 0.16
C THR A 137 -4.91 10.94 -0.56
N ILE A 138 -4.04 10.79 -1.56
CA ILE A 138 -3.50 11.93 -2.30
C ILE A 138 -4.57 12.61 -3.15
N ALA A 139 -5.44 11.83 -3.80
CA ALA A 139 -6.55 12.37 -4.59
C ALA A 139 -7.50 13.20 -3.73
N ARG A 140 -7.88 12.71 -2.54
CA ARG A 140 -8.76 13.44 -1.61
C ARG A 140 -8.12 14.75 -1.15
N LYS A 141 -6.82 14.73 -0.78
CA LYS A 141 -6.09 15.94 -0.36
C LYS A 141 -5.99 16.96 -1.50
N ALA A 142 -5.53 16.54 -2.67
CA ALA A 142 -5.35 17.41 -3.82
C ALA A 142 -6.69 18.00 -4.31
N ASN A 143 -7.72 17.17 -4.48
CA ASN A 143 -9.05 17.64 -4.88
C ASN A 143 -9.65 18.64 -3.90
N LYS A 144 -9.46 18.43 -2.59
CA LYS A 144 -9.92 19.37 -1.56
C LYS A 144 -9.20 20.71 -1.66
N GLU A 145 -7.88 20.69 -1.84
CA GLU A 145 -7.06 21.91 -2.02
C GLU A 145 -7.38 22.65 -3.33
N ASP A 146 -7.63 21.91 -4.40
CA ASP A 146 -7.95 22.44 -5.73
C ASP A 146 -9.44 22.84 -5.87
N GLY A 147 -10.28 22.60 -4.86
CA GLY A 147 -11.72 22.86 -4.91
C GLY A 147 -12.45 22.07 -6.02
N CYS A 148 -11.90 20.93 -6.42
CA CYS A 148 -12.36 20.16 -7.57
C CYS A 148 -13.03 18.84 -7.14
N THR A 149 -13.94 18.35 -7.99
CA THR A 149 -14.54 17.01 -7.86
C THR A 149 -14.16 16.16 -9.06
N GLY A 150 -13.97 14.86 -8.86
CA GLY A 150 -13.72 13.92 -9.95
C GLY A 150 -12.40 13.14 -9.80
N ARG A 151 -12.00 12.52 -10.90
CA ARG A 151 -10.91 11.55 -10.94
C ARG A 151 -9.55 12.25 -10.99
N PHE A 152 -8.68 11.96 -10.02
CA PHE A 152 -7.33 12.52 -9.96
C PHE A 152 -6.27 11.65 -10.68
N TRP A 153 -6.37 10.33 -10.54
CA TRP A 153 -5.45 9.34 -11.12
C TRP A 153 -6.05 8.66 -12.35
N GLU A 154 -5.24 8.21 -13.30
CA GLU A 154 -5.69 7.42 -14.44
C GLU A 154 -6.38 6.09 -14.07
N GLY A 155 -7.03 5.48 -15.08
CA GLY A 155 -7.70 4.17 -15.08
C GLY A 155 -7.05 3.10 -14.22
N HIS A 156 -5.75 2.93 -14.48
CA HIS A 156 -5.01 1.73 -14.16
C HIS A 156 -3.62 2.10 -13.64
N VAL A 157 -3.22 1.43 -12.56
CA VAL A 157 -1.82 1.39 -12.15
C VAL A 157 -1.12 0.45 -13.11
N LYS A 158 -0.06 0.92 -13.77
CA LYS A 158 0.77 0.04 -14.60
C LYS A 158 1.72 -0.71 -13.68
N SER A 159 1.67 -2.04 -13.71
CA SER A 159 2.60 -2.90 -12.98
C SER A 159 3.47 -3.71 -13.94
N HIS A 160 4.79 -3.64 -13.81
CA HIS A 160 5.71 -4.51 -14.53
C HIS A 160 6.45 -5.41 -13.55
N LYS A 161 6.52 -6.71 -13.84
CA LYS A 161 7.49 -7.60 -13.20
C LYS A 161 8.83 -7.38 -13.92
N PRO A 162 9.97 -7.26 -13.21
CA PRO A 162 11.26 -7.27 -13.88
C PRO A 162 11.37 -8.55 -14.70
N TYR A 163 11.76 -8.41 -15.97
CA TYR A 163 12.18 -9.55 -16.76
C TYR A 163 13.33 -10.22 -16.00
N LEU A 164 13.13 -11.47 -15.57
CA LEU A 164 14.26 -12.34 -15.28
C LEU A 164 14.98 -12.51 -16.62
N THR A 165 15.98 -11.69 -16.89
CA THR A 165 16.83 -11.85 -18.06
C THR A 165 17.58 -13.17 -17.87
N SER A 166 17.09 -14.23 -18.49
CA SER A 166 17.93 -15.39 -18.79
C SER A 166 19.12 -14.88 -19.61
N PRO A 167 20.37 -15.15 -19.21
CA PRO A 167 21.51 -14.79 -20.06
C PRO A 167 21.44 -15.59 -21.38
N PRO A 168 21.98 -15.02 -22.49
CA PRO A 168 21.97 -15.66 -23.80
C PRO A 168 22.70 -17.00 -23.83
#